data_AF-A0A8S0XES2-F1
#
_entry.id   AF-A0A8S0XES2-F1
#
_cell.length_a   1.000
_cell.length_b   1.000
_cell.length_c   1.000
_cell.angle_alpha   90.00
_cell.angle_beta   90.00
_cell.angle_gamma   90.00
#
_symmetry.space_group_name_H-M   'P 1'
#
loop_
_entity.id
_entity.type
_entity.pdbx_description
1 polymer ?
#
loop_
_entity_poly.entity_id
_entity_poly.type
_entity_poly.pdbx_seq_one_letter_code
_entity_poly.pdbx_strand_id
1 'polypeptide(L)'
;MFAVPPHKLQESPNSRSIEIYDWFITASTNPISNAPECDALHADLGIPLPEMTFGNNYLTLEHRPSGFSYSFTTPGALNDVKKGELGEGDGGVKVGYADKWLQSRQALFSCLGTNLLSRTALIFATKLYDWTYTTIYPGHQTNDQKTDNDSSSSTISWKPADPEDPSNTIPMAELTRPDPILFYAEIPLFEDELHDNGSSSLLVRI
;
A
#
# COMPACT_ATOMS: atom_id res chain seq x y z
N MET A 1 -14.94 16.89 30.56
CA MET A 1 -15.29 16.80 29.13
C MET A 1 -14.36 17.75 28.39
N PHE A 2 -13.42 17.22 27.61
CA PHE A 2 -12.68 18.05 26.67
C PHE A 2 -13.66 18.52 25.59
N ALA A 3 -13.62 19.80 25.25
CA ALA A 3 -14.44 20.33 24.18
C ALA A 3 -14.00 19.70 22.85
N VAL A 4 -14.96 19.28 22.03
CA VAL A 4 -14.67 18.77 20.69
C VAL A 4 -13.99 19.88 19.89
N PRO A 5 -12.82 19.63 19.29
CA PRO A 5 -12.12 20.65 18.53
C PRO A 5 -12.91 21.04 17.27
N PRO A 6 -12.77 22.31 16.83
CA PRO A 6 -13.36 22.74 15.57
C PRO A 6 -12.75 21.92 14.43
N HIS A 7 -13.62 21.30 13.64
CA HIS A 7 -13.23 20.50 12.48
C HIS A 7 -14.24 20.72 11.35
N LYS A 8 -13.80 20.48 10.12
CA LYS A 8 -14.64 20.57 8.92
C LYS A 8 -14.55 19.27 8.15
N LEU A 9 -15.71 18.64 7.93
CA LEU A 9 -15.83 17.45 7.10
C LEU A 9 -16.20 17.85 5.68
N GLN A 10 -15.63 17.17 4.69
CA GLN A 10 -16.01 17.30 3.29
C GLN A 10 -16.21 15.90 2.73
N GLU A 11 -17.34 15.69 2.07
CA GLU A 11 -17.68 14.41 1.46
C GLU A 11 -17.96 14.62 -0.03
N SER A 12 -17.30 13.80 -0.84
CA SER A 12 -17.48 13.66 -2.27
C SER A 12 -17.81 12.19 -2.55
N PRO A 13 -18.39 11.84 -3.71
CA PRO A 13 -18.86 10.48 -3.98
C PRO A 13 -17.84 9.37 -3.69
N ASN A 14 -16.55 9.64 -3.95
CA ASN A 14 -15.46 8.68 -3.78
C ASN A 14 -14.38 9.16 -2.80
N SER A 15 -14.62 10.24 -2.05
CA SER A 15 -13.61 10.79 -1.15
C SER A 15 -14.23 11.47 0.06
N ARG A 16 -13.62 11.26 1.22
CA ARG A 16 -14.00 11.88 2.49
C ARG A 16 -12.77 12.53 3.08
N SER A 17 -12.91 13.77 3.52
CA SER A 17 -11.81 14.49 4.15
C SER A 17 -12.25 15.19 5.43
N ILE A 18 -11.29 15.31 6.34
CA ILE A 18 -11.42 16.10 7.57
C ILE A 18 -10.29 17.12 7.62
N GLU A 19 -10.68 18.36 7.90
CA GLU A 19 -9.77 19.44 8.28
C GLU A 19 -9.91 19.66 9.78
N ILE A 20 -8.84 19.43 10.53
CA ILE A 20 -8.80 19.56 11.99
C ILE A 20 -7.47 20.17 12.40
N TYR A 21 -7.53 21.31 13.08
CA TYR A 21 -6.35 22.14 13.33
C TYR A 21 -5.57 22.42 12.03
N ASP A 22 -4.29 22.08 11.99
CA ASP A 22 -3.39 22.27 10.86
C ASP A 22 -3.31 21.04 9.92
N TRP A 23 -4.09 20.00 10.22
CA TRP A 23 -4.12 18.74 9.47
C TRP A 23 -5.28 18.69 8.49
N PHE A 24 -4.97 18.21 7.30
CA PHE A 24 -5.92 17.88 6.26
C PHE A 24 -5.75 16.41 5.87
N ILE A 25 -6.75 15.60 6.20
CA ILE A 25 -6.73 14.15 5.96
C ILE A 25 -7.72 13.87 4.84
N THR A 26 -7.27 13.14 3.81
CA THR A 26 -8.10 12.75 2.67
C THR A 26 -8.07 11.24 2.50
N ALA A 27 -9.25 10.62 2.61
CA ALA A 27 -9.48 9.23 2.26
C ALA A 27 -10.19 9.17 0.90
N SER A 28 -9.71 8.32 0.00
CA SER A 28 -10.25 8.14 -1.35
C SER A 28 -10.55 6.66 -1.60
N THR A 29 -11.82 6.37 -1.88
CA THR A 29 -12.35 5.03 -2.14
C THR A 29 -13.04 5.02 -3.50
N ASN A 30 -12.33 4.53 -4.50
CA ASN A 30 -12.78 4.37 -5.87
C ASN A 30 -13.04 2.89 -6.19
N PRO A 31 -13.79 2.61 -7.27
CA PRO A 31 -13.96 1.25 -7.78
C PRO A 31 -12.63 0.58 -8.18
N ILE A 32 -12.69 -0.73 -8.43
CA ILE A 32 -11.59 -1.51 -9.00
C ILE A 32 -11.11 -0.83 -10.28
N SER A 33 -9.79 -0.80 -10.46
CA SER A 33 -9.15 -0.21 -11.64
C SER A 33 -9.64 -0.87 -12.93
N ASN A 34 -9.79 -0.05 -13.97
CA ASN A 34 -10.18 -0.52 -15.29
C ASN A 34 -9.00 -1.20 -16.01
N ALA A 35 -9.27 -1.90 -17.10
CA ALA A 35 -8.26 -2.61 -17.88
C ALA A 35 -7.01 -1.76 -18.23
N PRO A 36 -7.11 -0.52 -18.76
CA PRO A 36 -5.92 0.26 -19.09
C PRO A 36 -5.11 0.69 -17.86
N GLU A 37 -5.76 0.99 -16.72
CA GLU A 37 -5.07 1.26 -15.46
C GLU A 37 -4.33 0.03 -14.95
N CYS A 38 -4.97 -1.14 -15.00
CA CYS A 38 -4.36 -2.41 -14.63
C CYS A 38 -3.17 -2.77 -15.53
N ASP A 39 -3.29 -2.56 -16.84
CA ASP A 39 -2.19 -2.82 -17.79
C ASP A 39 -0.99 -1.91 -17.52
N ALA A 40 -1.23 -0.63 -17.23
CA ALA A 40 -0.18 0.32 -16.88
C ALA A 40 0.51 -0.06 -15.56
N LEU A 41 -0.26 -0.41 -14.54
CA LEU A 41 0.26 -0.81 -13.24
C LEU A 41 1.03 -2.14 -13.31
N HIS A 42 0.55 -3.10 -14.10
CA HIS A 42 1.26 -4.35 -14.37
C HIS A 42 2.60 -4.07 -15.05
N ALA A 43 2.61 -3.20 -16.06
CA ALA A 43 3.82 -2.84 -16.79
C ALA A 43 4.89 -2.20 -15.89
N ASP A 44 4.47 -1.39 -14.92
CA ASP A 44 5.36 -0.75 -13.94
C ASP A 44 5.89 -1.75 -12.90
N LEU A 45 5.01 -2.57 -12.33
CA LEU A 45 5.36 -3.45 -11.22
C LEU A 45 6.06 -4.75 -11.64
N GLY A 46 5.77 -5.26 -12.84
CA GLY A 46 6.31 -6.52 -13.35
C GLY A 46 5.82 -7.77 -12.61
N ILE A 47 4.74 -7.66 -11.82
CA ILE A 47 4.07 -8.78 -11.14
C ILE A 47 2.63 -8.91 -11.64
N PRO A 48 2.05 -10.12 -11.63
CA PRO A 48 0.61 -10.30 -11.85
C PRO A 48 -0.17 -9.49 -10.80
N LEU A 49 -1.17 -8.71 -11.19
CA LEU A 49 -1.97 -7.92 -10.25
C LEU A 49 -3.00 -8.77 -9.50
N PRO A 50 -3.35 -8.40 -8.25
CA PRO A 50 -4.50 -8.94 -7.53
C PRO A 50 -5.80 -8.84 -8.33
N GLU A 51 -6.71 -9.79 -8.12
CA GLU A 51 -8.03 -9.80 -8.74
C GLU A 51 -8.80 -8.48 -8.56
N MET A 52 -8.78 -7.94 -7.34
CA MET A 52 -9.44 -6.69 -6.99
C MET A 52 -8.38 -5.64 -6.64
N THR A 53 -7.83 -5.00 -7.67
CA THR A 53 -6.84 -3.93 -7.50
C THR A 53 -7.52 -2.56 -7.52
N PHE A 54 -7.45 -1.81 -6.41
CA PHE A 54 -8.02 -0.47 -6.30
C PHE A 54 -6.94 0.59 -6.55
N GLY A 55 -6.47 0.73 -7.80
CA GLY A 55 -5.31 1.55 -8.14
C GLY A 55 -5.44 3.04 -7.78
N ASN A 56 -6.67 3.55 -7.75
CA ASN A 56 -6.98 4.96 -7.45
C ASN A 56 -7.33 5.21 -5.96
N ASN A 57 -7.18 4.20 -5.10
CA ASN A 57 -7.44 4.34 -3.67
C ASN A 57 -6.20 4.85 -2.95
N TYR A 58 -6.43 5.79 -2.04
CA TYR A 58 -5.37 6.35 -1.24
C TYR A 58 -5.88 6.95 0.07
N LEU A 59 -4.99 7.03 1.04
CA LEU A 59 -5.13 7.83 2.24
C LEU A 59 -3.95 8.78 2.32
N THR A 60 -4.22 10.09 2.46
CA THR A 60 -3.17 11.12 2.58
C THR A 60 -3.40 11.95 3.83
N LEU A 61 -2.34 12.18 4.59
CA LEU A 61 -2.28 13.04 5.75
C LEU A 61 -1.36 14.21 5.44
N GLU A 62 -1.90 15.42 5.39
CA GLU A 62 -1.15 16.64 5.10
C GLU A 62 -1.16 17.57 6.32
N HIS A 63 0.01 18.06 6.71
CA HIS A 63 0.16 19.14 7.68
C HIS A 63 0.51 20.44 6.95
N ARG A 64 -0.49 21.32 6.79
CA ARG A 64 -0.39 22.49 5.90
C ARG A 64 0.74 23.46 6.27
N PRO A 65 1.01 23.77 7.55
CA PRO A 65 2.07 24.72 7.91
C PRO A 65 3.48 24.22 7.60
N SER A 66 3.74 22.91 7.78
CA SER A 66 5.07 22.34 7.50
C SER A 66 5.22 21.80 6.08
N GLY A 67 4.12 21.64 5.35
CA GLY A 67 4.09 20.96 4.05
C GLY A 67 4.40 19.46 4.14
N PHE A 68 4.38 18.87 5.34
CA PHE A 68 4.58 17.44 5.51
C PHE A 68 3.36 16.69 4.98
N SER A 69 3.56 15.72 4.09
CA SER A 69 2.50 14.89 3.54
C SER A 69 2.90 13.42 3.56
N TYR A 70 2.03 12.56 4.07
CA TYR A 70 2.25 11.12 4.17
C TYR A 70 1.08 10.35 3.57
N SER A 71 1.36 9.41 2.68
CA SER A 71 0.36 8.74 1.86
C SER A 71 0.49 7.23 1.87
N PHE A 72 -0.66 6.57 1.82
CA PHE A 72 -0.81 5.14 1.56
C PHE A 72 -1.52 4.97 0.22
N THR A 73 -0.89 4.27 -0.72
CA THR A 73 -1.42 4.09 -2.07
C THR A 73 -1.27 2.64 -2.51
N THR A 74 -2.20 2.18 -3.36
CA THR A 74 -2.16 0.82 -3.92
C THR A 74 -0.89 0.55 -4.73
N PRO A 75 -0.43 1.44 -5.62
CA PRO A 75 0.83 1.22 -6.34
C PRO A 75 2.03 1.15 -5.41
N GLY A 76 2.08 2.00 -4.36
CA GLY A 76 3.14 1.96 -3.36
C GLY A 76 3.17 0.62 -2.62
N ALA A 77 2.01 0.13 -2.19
CA ALA A 77 1.88 -1.15 -1.51
C ALA A 77 2.30 -2.34 -2.39
N LEU A 78 1.87 -2.35 -3.66
CA LEU A 78 2.18 -3.42 -4.61
C LEU A 78 3.63 -3.38 -5.10
N ASN A 79 4.29 -2.22 -5.07
CA ASN A 79 5.70 -2.11 -5.42
C ASN A 79 6.60 -2.77 -4.37
N ASP A 80 6.21 -2.69 -3.10
CA ASP A 80 6.91 -3.31 -1.97
C ASP A 80 6.57 -4.80 -1.80
N VAL A 81 5.72 -5.36 -2.66
CA VAL A 81 5.46 -6.81 -2.69
C VAL A 81 6.74 -7.55 -3.02
N LYS A 82 7.03 -8.59 -2.24
CA LYS A 82 8.26 -9.36 -2.41
C LYS A 82 8.22 -10.18 -3.70
N LYS A 83 9.05 -9.79 -4.68
CA LYS A 83 9.12 -10.40 -6.02
C LYS A 83 10.07 -11.61 -6.10
N GLY A 84 10.43 -12.21 -4.96
CA GLY A 84 11.51 -13.20 -4.84
C GLY A 84 11.34 -14.15 -3.64
N GLU A 85 12.30 -15.05 -3.44
CA GLU A 85 12.23 -16.15 -2.46
C GLU A 85 12.04 -15.55 -1.06
N LEU A 86 10.97 -15.90 -0.36
CA LEU A 86 10.72 -15.48 1.03
C LEU A 86 11.89 -15.93 1.92
N GLY A 87 12.52 -14.99 2.61
CA GLY A 87 13.55 -15.23 3.63
C GLY A 87 12.96 -15.10 5.03
N GLU A 88 13.78 -15.34 6.05
CA GLU A 88 13.38 -15.05 7.43
C GLU A 88 13.14 -13.55 7.61
N GLY A 89 11.94 -13.19 8.10
CA GLY A 89 11.53 -11.80 8.33
C GLY A 89 10.59 -11.21 7.28
N ASP A 90 10.38 -11.87 6.14
CA ASP A 90 9.51 -11.36 5.06
C ASP A 90 8.02 -11.69 5.25
N GLY A 91 7.62 -12.27 6.38
CA GLY A 91 6.22 -12.62 6.68
C GLY A 91 5.64 -13.72 5.80
N GLY A 92 6.47 -14.47 5.08
CA GLY A 92 6.04 -15.42 4.06
C GLY A 92 5.24 -16.62 4.58
N VAL A 93 4.02 -16.79 4.08
CA VAL A 93 3.19 -17.99 4.29
C VAL A 93 3.20 -18.80 3.00
N LYS A 94 3.88 -19.96 3.00
CA LYS A 94 3.96 -20.83 1.81
C LYS A 94 2.65 -21.61 1.62
N VAL A 95 1.87 -21.26 0.58
CA VAL A 95 0.65 -21.98 0.21
C VAL A 95 1.01 -23.23 -0.60
N GLY A 96 0.55 -24.41 -0.16
CA GLY A 96 0.95 -25.71 -0.74
C GLY A 96 0.57 -25.94 -2.21
N TYR A 97 -0.25 -25.08 -2.81
CA TYR A 97 -0.66 -25.18 -4.23
C TYR A 97 0.21 -24.34 -5.18
N ALA A 98 1.03 -23.42 -4.67
CA ALA A 98 1.94 -22.61 -5.48
C ALA A 98 2.83 -23.49 -6.39
N ASP A 99 3.29 -24.63 -5.87
CA ASP A 99 4.14 -25.58 -6.60
C ASP A 99 3.41 -26.24 -7.80
N LYS A 100 2.10 -26.49 -7.71
CA LYS A 100 1.30 -27.07 -8.81
C LYS A 100 1.01 -26.05 -9.91
N TRP A 101 0.74 -24.81 -9.53
CA TRP A 101 0.57 -23.70 -10.47
C TRP A 101 1.88 -23.42 -11.23
N LEU A 102 3.02 -23.50 -10.53
CA LEU A 102 4.36 -23.45 -11.11
C LEU A 102 4.56 -24.56 -12.15
N GLN A 103 4.22 -25.80 -11.81
CA GLN A 103 4.35 -26.97 -12.69
C GLN A 103 3.49 -26.85 -13.96
N SER A 104 2.28 -26.31 -13.86
CA SER A 104 1.39 -26.09 -15.03
C SER A 104 1.98 -25.11 -16.04
N ARG A 105 2.66 -24.03 -15.58
CA ARG A 105 3.36 -23.10 -16.48
C ARG A 105 4.68 -23.70 -16.99
N GLN A 106 5.34 -24.53 -16.20
CA GLN A 106 6.58 -25.22 -16.58
C GLN A 106 6.37 -26.25 -17.70
N ALA A 107 5.22 -26.91 -17.74
CA ALA A 107 4.83 -27.79 -18.85
C ALA A 107 4.70 -27.05 -20.19
N LEU A 108 4.24 -25.78 -20.17
CA LEU A 108 4.20 -24.90 -21.35
C LEU A 108 5.60 -24.42 -21.79
N PHE A 109 6.59 -24.37 -20.89
CA PHE A 109 7.96 -23.98 -21.23
C PHE A 109 8.75 -25.10 -21.89
N SER A 110 8.46 -26.37 -21.58
CA SER A 110 9.19 -27.50 -22.16
C SER A 110 8.85 -27.74 -23.64
N CYS A 111 7.78 -27.14 -24.18
CA CYS A 111 7.38 -27.31 -25.58
C CYS A 111 7.86 -26.20 -26.53
N LEU A 112 8.33 -25.05 -26.01
CA LEU A 112 8.72 -23.88 -26.82
C LEU A 112 10.23 -23.64 -26.69
N GLY A 113 10.99 -24.07 -27.70
CA GLY A 113 12.45 -24.01 -27.74
C GLY A 113 13.05 -22.60 -27.65
N THR A 114 13.98 -22.45 -26.71
CA THR A 114 15.24 -21.66 -26.73
C THR A 114 15.33 -20.43 -27.66
N ASN A 115 14.48 -19.41 -27.51
CA ASN A 115 14.74 -18.09 -28.12
C ASN A 115 14.13 -16.87 -27.39
N LEU A 116 13.94 -16.95 -26.08
CA LEU A 116 13.17 -15.94 -25.32
C LEU A 116 13.93 -15.38 -24.10
N LEU A 117 15.21 -15.08 -24.28
CA LEU A 117 16.13 -14.64 -23.21
C LEU A 117 15.61 -13.45 -22.36
N SER A 118 14.83 -12.54 -22.95
CA SER A 118 14.26 -11.37 -22.24
C SER A 118 13.02 -11.69 -21.38
N ARG A 119 12.19 -12.65 -21.80
CA ARG A 119 11.07 -13.13 -20.96
C ARG A 119 11.56 -14.03 -19.82
N THR A 120 12.68 -14.74 -19.99
CA THR A 120 13.24 -15.63 -18.96
C THR A 120 13.66 -14.93 -17.68
N ALA A 121 14.09 -13.66 -17.72
CA ALA A 121 14.42 -12.91 -16.51
C ALA A 121 13.16 -12.58 -15.67
N LEU A 122 12.07 -12.21 -16.35
CA LEU A 122 10.75 -11.99 -15.74
C LEU A 122 10.13 -13.32 -15.25
N ILE A 123 10.42 -14.42 -15.94
CA ILE A 123 10.05 -15.79 -15.53
C ILE A 123 10.86 -16.28 -14.33
N PHE A 124 12.13 -15.87 -14.18
CA PHE A 124 12.97 -16.23 -13.03
C PHE A 124 12.55 -15.48 -11.76
N ALA A 125 12.18 -14.20 -11.89
CA ALA A 125 11.56 -13.44 -10.80
C ALA A 125 10.20 -14.05 -10.38
N THR A 126 9.36 -14.44 -11.34
CA THR A 126 8.11 -15.16 -11.06
C THR A 126 8.28 -16.62 -10.60
N LYS A 127 9.48 -17.18 -10.72
CA LYS A 127 9.82 -18.53 -10.20
C LYS A 127 9.93 -18.57 -8.68
N LEU A 128 10.12 -17.41 -8.08
CA LEU A 128 10.38 -17.20 -6.66
C LEU A 128 9.23 -16.42 -5.97
N TYR A 129 8.29 -15.91 -6.77
CA TYR A 129 7.10 -15.22 -6.31
C TYR A 129 6.06 -16.23 -5.80
N ASP A 130 5.57 -16.02 -4.59
CA ASP A 130 4.65 -16.91 -3.87
C ASP A 130 3.17 -16.66 -4.17
N TRP A 131 2.85 -15.62 -4.94
CA TRP A 131 1.49 -15.21 -5.32
C TRP A 131 0.61 -14.80 -4.15
N THR A 132 1.17 -14.50 -2.97
CA THR A 132 0.38 -14.10 -1.80
C THR A 132 0.31 -12.58 -1.61
N TYR A 133 0.96 -11.80 -2.47
CA TYR A 133 0.99 -10.32 -2.39
C TYR A 133 1.49 -9.80 -1.04
N THR A 134 2.37 -10.55 -0.37
CA THR A 134 2.93 -10.16 0.94
C THR A 134 3.74 -8.87 0.79
N THR A 135 3.36 -7.84 1.54
CA THR A 135 3.99 -6.53 1.55
C THR A 135 4.16 -6.02 2.98
N ILE A 136 5.27 -5.35 3.24
CA ILE A 136 5.59 -4.66 4.50
C ILE A 136 5.50 -3.14 4.36
N TYR A 137 4.76 -2.68 3.33
CA TYR A 137 4.61 -1.28 2.97
C TYR A 137 4.17 -0.41 4.16
N PRO A 138 5.02 0.51 4.63
CA PRO A 138 4.72 1.37 5.77
C PRO A 138 3.91 2.62 5.40
N GLY A 139 3.69 2.87 4.11
CA GLY A 139 3.34 4.19 3.57
C GLY A 139 4.58 4.93 3.07
N HIS A 140 4.38 6.11 2.49
CA HIS A 140 5.48 6.92 1.97
C HIS A 140 5.20 8.40 2.12
N GLN A 141 6.26 9.18 2.29
CA GLN A 141 6.17 10.63 2.30
C GLN A 141 6.01 11.14 0.86
N THR A 142 4.99 11.95 0.63
CA THR A 142 4.80 12.64 -0.65
C THR A 142 5.53 13.98 -0.58
N ASN A 143 6.60 14.11 -1.36
CA ASN A 143 7.27 15.40 -1.52
C ASN A 143 6.54 16.17 -2.62
N ASP A 144 5.46 16.86 -2.27
CA ASP A 144 4.89 17.84 -3.19
C ASP A 144 5.91 18.95 -3.37
N GLN A 145 6.64 18.89 -4.49
CA GLN A 145 7.53 19.94 -4.92
C GLN A 145 6.70 21.18 -5.26
N LYS A 146 6.40 22.00 -4.25
CA LYS A 146 6.30 23.43 -4.47
C LYS A 146 7.72 23.92 -4.74
N THR A 147 8.13 23.81 -5.99
CA THR A 147 9.16 24.66 -6.58
C THR A 147 8.66 26.08 -6.45
N ASP A 148 9.10 26.78 -5.41
CA ASP A 148 9.39 28.20 -5.46
C ASP A 148 10.39 28.53 -4.35
N ASN A 149 11.49 29.15 -4.78
CA ASN A 149 12.63 29.61 -4.01
C ASN A 149 12.30 30.18 -2.62
N ASP A 150 12.36 29.37 -1.56
CA ASP A 150 12.61 29.92 -0.23
C ASP A 150 13.39 28.93 0.66
N SER A 151 14.70 29.12 0.65
CA SER A 151 15.69 28.41 1.48
C SER A 151 15.57 28.83 2.95
N SER A 152 14.51 28.44 3.66
CA SER A 152 14.48 28.55 5.13
C SER A 152 13.40 27.74 5.88
N SER A 153 12.70 26.80 5.25
CA SER A 153 11.77 25.91 5.99
C SER A 153 12.42 24.57 6.31
N SER A 154 12.47 24.21 7.59
CA SER A 154 12.96 22.92 8.07
C SER A 154 12.13 21.78 7.46
N THR A 155 12.67 21.09 6.46
CA THR A 155 12.01 19.97 5.78
C THR A 155 11.84 18.81 6.77
N ILE A 156 10.61 18.60 7.25
CA ILE A 156 10.28 17.46 8.09
C ILE A 156 10.32 16.20 7.22
N SER A 157 11.13 15.23 7.62
CA SER A 157 11.22 13.92 6.95
C SER A 157 10.74 12.81 7.88
N TRP A 158 9.96 11.88 7.30
CA TRP A 158 9.55 10.67 7.98
C TRP A 158 10.77 9.80 8.29
N LYS A 159 10.80 9.24 9.50
CA LYS A 159 11.81 8.29 9.95
C LYS A 159 11.09 7.12 10.63
N PRO A 160 11.53 5.87 10.37
CA PRO A 160 11.05 4.72 11.11
C PRO A 160 11.27 4.90 12.62
N ALA A 161 10.34 4.38 13.42
CA ALA A 161 10.49 4.32 14.87
C ALA A 161 11.68 3.44 15.26
N ASP A 162 12.45 3.86 16.26
CA ASP A 162 13.46 3.01 16.89
C ASP A 162 12.77 2.05 17.87
N PRO A 163 12.83 0.72 17.68
CA PRO A 163 12.18 -0.25 18.56
C PRO A 163 12.77 -0.28 19.98
N GLU A 164 14.00 0.18 20.18
CA GLU A 164 14.66 0.23 21.48
C GLU A 164 14.30 1.50 22.28
N ASP A 165 13.69 2.50 21.63
CA ASP A 165 13.28 3.75 22.27
C ASP A 165 11.82 3.67 22.75
N PRO A 166 11.57 3.64 24.07
CA PRO A 166 10.20 3.56 24.60
C PRO A 166 9.35 4.78 24.24
N SER A 167 9.94 5.93 23.91
CA SER A 167 9.19 7.12 23.51
C SER A 167 8.57 7.01 22.12
N ASN A 168 9.06 6.10 21.27
CA ASN A 168 8.49 5.80 19.95
C ASN A 168 7.43 4.68 20.00
N THR A 169 7.16 4.11 21.18
CA THR A 169 6.15 3.06 21.33
C THR A 169 4.74 3.64 21.29
N ILE A 170 3.80 2.87 20.74
CA ILE A 170 2.41 3.29 20.63
C ILE A 170 1.78 3.37 22.05
N PRO A 171 1.25 4.52 22.47
CA PRO A 171 0.70 4.69 23.81
C PRO A 171 -0.67 4.00 23.93
N MET A 172 -0.67 2.73 24.32
CA MET A 172 -1.89 1.90 24.44
C MET A 172 -2.95 2.47 25.40
N ALA A 173 -2.53 3.23 26.41
CA ALA A 173 -3.44 3.88 27.36
C ALA A 173 -4.28 5.00 26.70
N GLU A 174 -3.74 5.68 25.68
CA GLU A 174 -4.48 6.70 24.94
C GLU A 174 -5.45 6.08 23.94
N LEU A 175 -5.04 4.99 23.26
CA LEU A 175 -5.89 4.26 22.31
C LEU A 175 -7.09 3.57 22.94
N THR A 176 -7.01 3.18 24.22
CA THR A 176 -8.11 2.51 24.92
C THR A 176 -9.09 3.48 25.58
N ARG A 177 -8.82 4.79 25.51
CA ARG A 177 -9.69 5.81 26.07
C ARG A 177 -10.95 5.99 25.21
N PRO A 178 -12.16 6.02 25.79
CA PRO A 178 -13.40 6.17 25.04
C PRO A 178 -13.66 7.64 24.67
N ASP A 179 -12.87 8.18 23.75
CA ASP A 179 -13.08 9.50 23.16
C ASP A 179 -14.01 9.44 21.94
N PRO A 180 -14.77 10.50 21.63
CA PRO A 180 -15.60 10.54 20.44
C PRO A 180 -14.74 10.52 19.17
N ILE A 181 -15.02 9.58 18.27
CA ILE A 181 -14.38 9.47 16.95
C ILE A 181 -14.95 10.57 16.05
N LEU A 182 -14.11 11.51 15.62
CA LEU A 182 -14.52 12.65 14.77
C LEU A 182 -14.54 12.30 13.29
N PHE A 183 -13.66 11.40 12.87
CA PHE A 183 -13.50 10.95 11.50
C PHE A 183 -13.10 9.48 11.53
N TYR A 184 -13.71 8.70 10.63
CA TYR A 184 -13.33 7.32 10.40
C TYR A 184 -13.45 7.02 8.91
N ALA A 185 -12.43 6.39 8.34
CA ALA A 185 -12.47 5.92 6.97
C ALA A 185 -11.75 4.57 6.83
N GLU A 186 -12.25 3.76 5.91
CA GLU A 186 -11.69 2.47 5.53
C GLU A 186 -11.41 2.49 4.02
N ILE A 187 -10.16 2.19 3.66
CA ILE A 187 -9.66 2.32 2.29
C ILE A 187 -9.04 0.98 1.87
N PRO A 188 -9.74 0.16 1.07
CA PRO A 188 -9.15 -1.05 0.51
C PRO A 188 -8.14 -0.67 -0.57
N LEU A 189 -6.95 -1.26 -0.54
CA LEU A 189 -5.91 -1.04 -1.54
C LEU A 189 -5.92 -2.16 -2.59
N PHE A 190 -5.91 -3.41 -2.13
CA PHE A 190 -6.07 -4.57 -3.00
C PHE A 190 -6.65 -5.77 -2.25
N GLU A 191 -7.26 -6.70 -3.00
CA GLU A 191 -7.76 -7.97 -2.51
C GLU A 191 -7.60 -9.07 -3.58
N ASP A 192 -7.31 -10.29 -3.15
CA ASP A 192 -7.15 -11.49 -3.98
C ASP A 192 -7.61 -12.74 -3.21
N GLU A 193 -8.38 -13.62 -3.86
CA GLU A 193 -8.87 -14.87 -3.26
C GLU A 193 -7.92 -16.07 -3.45
N LEU A 194 -6.69 -15.83 -3.90
CA LEU A 194 -5.63 -16.83 -4.07
C LEU A 194 -6.12 -18.11 -4.79
N HIS A 195 -7.02 -17.95 -5.77
CA HIS A 195 -7.70 -19.04 -6.47
C HIS A 195 -8.41 -20.02 -5.53
N ASP A 196 -9.23 -19.51 -4.60
CA ASP A 196 -9.97 -20.28 -3.59
C ASP A 196 -9.10 -20.99 -2.54
N ASN A 197 -7.80 -20.65 -2.44
CA ASN A 197 -6.89 -21.24 -1.45
C ASN A 197 -6.71 -20.38 -0.19
N GLY A 198 -7.36 -19.21 -0.14
CA GLY A 198 -7.29 -18.27 0.97
C GLY A 198 -7.72 -16.88 0.53
N SER A 199 -7.24 -15.86 1.23
CA SER A 199 -7.45 -14.47 0.84
C SER A 199 -6.23 -13.63 1.23
N SER A 200 -5.81 -12.73 0.35
CA SER A 200 -4.82 -11.70 0.63
C SER A 200 -5.46 -10.34 0.39
N SER A 201 -5.48 -9.49 1.41
CA SER A 201 -6.10 -8.17 1.33
C SER A 201 -5.28 -7.16 2.10
N LEU A 202 -5.13 -5.96 1.55
CA LEU A 202 -4.54 -4.82 2.24
C LEU A 202 -5.55 -3.70 2.38
N LEU A 203 -5.79 -3.30 3.62
CA LEU A 203 -6.78 -2.32 4.02
C LEU A 203 -6.15 -1.30 4.96
N VAL A 204 -6.38 -0.02 4.70
CA VAL A 204 -5.92 1.07 5.55
C VAL A 204 -7.12 1.70 6.26
N ARG A 205 -6.99 1.96 7.56
CA ARG A 205 -8.02 2.60 8.38
C ARG A 205 -7.44 3.80 9.11
N ILE A 206 -8.27 4.83 9.27
CA ILE A 206 -7.98 6.04 10.05
C ILE A 206 -9.17 6.43 10.88
#